data_AF-A0A527XT51-F1
#
_entry.id   AF-A0A527XT51-F1
#
_cell.length_a   1.000
_cell.length_b   1.000
_cell.length_c   1.000
_cell.angle_alpha   90.00
_cell.angle_beta   90.00
_cell.angle_gamma   90.00
#
_symmetry.space_group_name_H-M   'P 1'
#
loop_
_entity.id
_entity.type
_entity.pdbx_description
1 polymer ?
#
loop_
_entity_poly.entity_id
_entity_poly.type
_entity_poly.pdbx_seq_one_letter_code
_entity_poly.pdbx_strand_id
1 'polypeptide(L)' 'GAADRPPYMHAGQFSTLEEVVAHYSKAPPSVEGVSEVHPLDLSDRERAALVAFLKTLSD' A
#
# COMPACT_ATOMS: atom_id res chain seq x y z
N GLY A 1 -0.67 -10.45 12.34
CA GLY A 1 -1.51 -9.39 11.70
C GLY A 1 -1.35 -9.33 10.19
N ALA A 2 -1.86 -8.27 9.54
CA ALA A 2 -1.73 -8.09 8.07
C ALA A 2 -0.27 -7.92 7.64
N ALA A 3 0.59 -7.36 8.49
CA ALA A 3 2.00 -7.16 8.18
C ALA A 3 2.77 -8.49 7.99
N ASP A 4 2.33 -9.58 8.59
CA ASP A 4 3.06 -10.87 8.60
C ASP A 4 2.67 -11.80 7.44
N ARG A 5 1.97 -11.28 6.43
CA ARG A 5 1.40 -12.09 5.34
C ARG A 5 1.84 -11.63 3.94
N PRO A 6 3.16 -11.48 3.67
CA PRO A 6 3.62 -11.36 2.29
C PRO A 6 3.45 -12.69 1.52
N PRO A 7 3.34 -12.66 0.18
CA PRO A 7 3.21 -11.47 -0.66
C PRO A 7 1.80 -10.85 -0.59
N TYR A 8 1.72 -9.55 -0.84
CA TYR A 8 0.50 -8.75 -0.71
C TYR A 8 -0.27 -8.61 -2.03
N MET A 9 -1.52 -8.14 -1.94
CA MET A 9 -2.52 -8.08 -3.01
C MET A 9 -3.04 -9.47 -3.43
N HIS A 10 -4.11 -9.49 -4.22
CA HIS A 10 -4.77 -10.75 -4.62
C HIS A 10 -3.86 -11.69 -5.42
N ALA A 11 -2.98 -11.12 -6.26
CA ALA A 11 -2.06 -11.88 -7.11
C ALA A 11 -0.61 -11.92 -6.56
N GLY A 12 -0.37 -11.48 -5.32
CA GLY A 12 0.98 -11.47 -4.74
C GLY A 12 1.94 -10.47 -5.42
N GLN A 13 1.43 -9.34 -5.86
CA GLN A 13 2.15 -8.36 -6.69
C GLN A 13 3.27 -7.63 -5.93
N PHE A 14 3.21 -7.59 -4.60
CA PHE A 14 4.16 -6.85 -3.76
C PHE A 14 4.73 -7.73 -2.67
N SER A 15 6.01 -7.56 -2.38
CA SER A 15 6.72 -8.32 -1.34
C SER A 15 6.69 -7.61 0.01
N THR A 16 6.39 -6.31 0.02
CA THR A 16 6.49 -5.44 1.20
C THR A 16 5.24 -4.56 1.38
N LEU A 17 4.95 -4.16 2.62
CA LEU A 17 3.89 -3.17 2.90
C LEU A 17 4.23 -1.79 2.32
N GLU A 18 5.52 -1.47 2.24
CA GLU A 18 6.05 -0.24 1.66
C GLU A 18 5.64 -0.11 0.19
N GLU A 19 5.70 -1.19 -0.59
CA GLU A 19 5.23 -1.24 -1.97
C GLU A 19 3.71 -1.08 -2.09
N VAL A 20 2.95 -1.71 -1.19
CA VAL A 20 1.48 -1.56 -1.11
C VAL A 20 1.11 -0.09 -0.85
N VAL A 21 1.69 0.52 0.18
CA VAL A 21 1.44 1.93 0.51
C VAL A 21 1.88 2.85 -0.63
N ALA A 22 3.01 2.54 -1.27
CA ALA A 22 3.48 3.34 -2.40
C ALA A 22 2.55 3.26 -3.61
N HIS A 23 1.93 2.10 -3.87
CA HIS A 23 0.95 1.91 -4.93
C HIS A 23 -0.28 2.80 -4.70
N TYR A 24 -0.89 2.76 -3.53
CA TYR A 24 -2.07 3.57 -3.22
C TYR A 24 -1.77 5.06 -3.08
N SER A 25 -0.58 5.42 -2.56
CA SER A 25 -0.22 6.84 -2.48
C SER A 25 -0.02 7.47 -3.86
N LYS A 26 0.46 6.71 -4.85
CA LYS A 26 0.58 7.19 -6.24
C LYS A 26 -0.72 7.03 -7.03
N ALA A 27 -1.51 6.00 -6.71
CA ALA A 27 -2.75 5.60 -7.39
C ALA A 27 -2.67 5.83 -8.91
N PRO A 28 -1.77 5.12 -9.62
CA PRO A 28 -1.62 5.31 -11.05
C PRO A 28 -2.96 5.10 -11.75
N PRO A 29 -3.25 5.86 -12.82
CA PRO A 29 -4.49 5.72 -13.55
C PRO A 29 -4.66 4.29 -14.05
N SER A 30 -5.91 3.83 -14.09
CA SER A 30 -6.29 2.56 -14.68
C SER A 30 -5.90 2.53 -16.15
N VAL A 31 -5.37 1.39 -16.61
CA VAL A 31 -5.02 1.17 -18.02
C VAL A 31 -6.28 1.25 -18.90
N GLU A 32 -7.41 0.79 -18.39
CA GLU A 32 -8.71 0.89 -19.03
C GLU A 32 -9.77 1.34 -18.01
N GLY A 33 -10.71 2.18 -18.44
CA GLY A 33 -11.80 2.67 -17.61
C GLY A 33 -11.36 3.67 -16.53
N VAL A 34 -12.22 3.86 -15.52
CA VAL A 34 -12.00 4.79 -14.40
C VAL A 34 -11.63 4.00 -13.15
N SER A 35 -10.51 4.37 -12.54
CA SER A 35 -10.09 3.85 -11.24
C SER A 35 -10.90 4.51 -10.12
N GLU A 36 -11.45 3.70 -9.21
CA GLU A 36 -12.03 4.18 -7.95
C GLU A 36 -10.95 4.56 -6.92
N VAL A 37 -9.68 4.22 -7.20
CA VAL A 37 -8.55 4.59 -6.36
C VAL A 37 -8.06 5.97 -6.75
N HIS A 38 -8.04 6.88 -5.78
CA HIS A 38 -7.51 8.23 -5.92
C HIS A 38 -6.15 8.37 -5.22
N PRO A 39 -5.22 9.19 -5.75
CA PRO A 39 -3.93 9.40 -5.13
C PRO A 39 -4.11 10.08 -3.78
N LEU A 40 -3.36 9.58 -2.78
CA LEU A 40 -3.32 10.16 -1.44
C LEU A 40 -2.18 11.18 -1.28
N ASP A 41 -1.22 11.19 -2.22
CA ASP A 41 -0.06 12.09 -2.23
C ASP A 41 0.69 12.18 -0.89
N LEU A 42 0.79 11.04 -0.19
CA LEU A 42 1.51 10.93 1.08
C LEU A 42 2.99 11.26 0.88
N SER A 43 3.49 12.12 1.77
CA SER A 43 4.92 12.34 1.95
C SER A 43 5.63 11.07 2.40
N ASP A 44 6.95 11.02 2.24
CA ASP A 44 7.76 9.88 2.70
C ASP A 44 7.58 9.60 4.20
N ARG A 45 7.40 10.67 4.99
CA ARG A 45 7.15 10.57 6.43
C ARG A 45 5.81 9.92 6.73
N GLU A 46 4.75 10.30 6.02
CA GLU A 46 3.40 9.74 6.20
C GLU A 46 3.34 8.29 5.74
N ARG A 47 4.00 7.95 4.63
CA ARG A 47 4.14 6.56 4.18
C ARG A 47 4.82 5.69 5.24
N ALA A 48 5.94 6.17 5.79
CA ALA A 48 6.66 5.47 6.85
C ALA A 48 5.81 5.31 8.13
N ALA A 49 5.07 6.35 8.52
CA ALA A 49 4.18 6.32 9.67
C ALA A 49 3.02 5.32 9.49
N LEU A 50 2.42 5.27 8.30
CA LEU A 50 1.36 4.32 7.98
C LEU A 50 1.87 2.87 8.02
N VAL A 51 3.04 2.61 7.43
CA VAL A 51 3.67 1.29 7.49
C VAL A 51 3.98 0.90 8.94
N ALA A 52 4.52 1.82 9.74
CA ALA A 52 4.80 1.57 11.15
C ALA A 52 3.51 1.22 11.92
N PHE A 53 2.42 1.97 11.69
CA PHE A 53 1.11 1.68 12.26
C PHE A 53 0.58 0.30 11.86
N LEU A 54 0.63 -0.06 10.57
CA LEU A 54 0.20 -1.39 10.11
C LEU A 54 1.00 -2.52 10.75
N LYS A 55 2.30 -2.30 11.01
CA LYS A 55 3.16 -3.26 11.74
C LYS A 55 2.75 -3.42 13.21
N THR A 56 2.12 -2.44 13.84
CA THR A 56 1.61 -2.58 15.23
C THR A 56 0.35 -3.43 15.33
N LEU A 57 -0.29 -3.79 14.21
CA LEU A 57 -1.45 -4.69 14.17
C LEU A 57 -1.04 -6.16 14.04
N SER A 58 0.24 -6.44 14.26
CA SER A 58 0.83 -7.78 14.27
C SER A 58 0.76 -8.35 15.68
N ASP A 59 0.68 -9.68 15.77
CA ASP A 59 0.64 -10.38 17.06
C ASP A 59 2.05 -10.57 17.63
#